data_AF-A0A957ZUY1-F1
#
_entry.id   AF-A0A957ZUY1-F1
#
_cell.length_a   1.000
_cell.length_b   1.000
_cell.length_c   1.000
_cell.angle_alpha   90.00
_cell.angle_beta   90.00
_cell.angle_gamma   90.00
#
_symmetry.space_group_name_H-M   'P 1'
#
loop_
_entity.id
_entity.type
_entity.pdbx_description
1 polymer ?
#
loop_
_entity_poly.entity_id
_entity_poly.type
_entity_poly.pdbx_seq_one_letter_code
_entity_poly.pdbx_strand_id
1 'polypeptide(L)'
;LFAGWGEGLDQAAAWLNAQPDIATQRTVAWYHDGPLSYFYDGQAEAISSTSPMLWLDSDYAVVYINQVQRQIPSPEGIAWFAARPPVHTVRFRGLELARIYDMRDTTLPDFIRIGKEAAADFGGVIRLLAYELSDTVIAPDDAVQATFYLQAQAPMETNYNVLARLLAQDGREVWRDEGWPWGAPTTDWPVREVRPDGHTITVPADLPPDIYQLELSIYDPATLDTLPVTDIATGAPISPGPRVVAMLQVGTPPDLPAPPDGAVEFDRYVALTGASLPETRAPGDVLPIDLRWESLAATATDYTLFVHVVDAAGNQVAGQDQPPRGGFAPTHAWRPGQVLGDHVDVALPAELPAGEYSVRLGLYTLDDGRLPVMQDGDVVGDFVTLGRFFIGDR
;
A
#
# COMPACT_ATOMS: atom_id res chain seq x y z
N LEU A 1 33.00 28.96 -10.87
CA LEU A 1 33.08 29.41 -9.45
C LEU A 1 32.31 28.39 -8.64
N PHE A 2 32.95 27.68 -7.71
CA PHE A 2 32.22 26.95 -6.68
C PHE A 2 31.67 27.98 -5.68
N ALA A 3 30.57 28.65 -6.04
CA ALA A 3 29.70 29.29 -5.05
C ALA A 3 29.09 28.14 -4.22
N GLY A 4 29.17 28.17 -2.90
CA GLY A 4 29.08 26.89 -2.21
C GLY A 4 29.08 26.83 -0.70
N TRP A 5 29.29 27.92 0.04
CA TRP A 5 29.44 27.86 1.51
C TRP A 5 28.29 28.56 2.25
N GLY A 6 27.09 28.59 1.65
CA GLY A 6 25.89 29.21 2.21
C GLY A 6 25.68 30.68 1.87
N GLU A 7 26.37 31.20 0.84
CA GLU A 7 26.18 32.57 0.35
C GLU A 7 24.72 32.81 -0.07
N GLY A 8 24.12 33.90 0.38
CA GLY A 8 22.72 34.22 0.05
C GLY A 8 21.68 33.49 0.91
N LEU A 9 22.07 32.58 1.82
CA LEU A 9 21.12 31.99 2.77
C LEU A 9 20.61 33.01 3.80
N ASP A 10 21.37 34.08 4.07
CA ASP A 10 20.91 35.25 4.82
C ASP A 10 19.72 35.95 4.13
N GLN A 11 19.78 36.08 2.80
CA GLN A 11 18.68 36.65 2.00
C GLN A 11 17.50 35.67 1.90
N ALA A 12 17.77 34.36 1.82
CA ALA A 12 16.72 33.35 1.86
C ALA A 12 15.97 33.42 3.20
N ALA A 13 16.71 33.46 4.32
CA ALA A 13 16.16 33.61 5.66
C ALA A 13 15.36 34.91 5.80
N ALA A 14 15.86 36.04 5.28
CA ALA A 14 15.14 37.31 5.32
C ALA A 14 13.80 37.25 4.58
N TRP A 15 13.73 36.55 3.43
CA TRP A 15 12.47 36.34 2.72
C TRP A 15 11.52 35.41 3.50
N LEU A 16 12.06 34.33 4.06
CA LEU A 16 11.29 33.37 4.88
C LEU A 16 10.72 34.05 6.13
N ASN A 17 11.51 34.84 6.86
CA ASN A 17 11.07 35.56 8.07
C ASN A 17 9.99 36.62 7.77
N ALA A 18 9.83 37.03 6.51
CA ALA A 18 8.74 37.90 6.09
C ALA A 18 7.42 37.16 5.85
N GLN A 19 7.40 35.83 5.89
CA GLN A 19 6.18 35.03 5.73
C GLN A 19 5.38 34.99 7.04
N PRO A 20 4.03 34.87 6.98
CA PRO A 20 3.20 34.71 8.18
C PRO A 20 3.60 33.46 8.98
N ASP A 21 3.48 33.51 10.30
CA ASP A 21 3.66 32.36 11.21
C ASP A 21 4.99 31.59 11.08
N ILE A 22 6.05 32.28 10.64
CA ILE A 22 7.35 31.67 10.35
C ILE A 22 7.98 30.91 11.53
N ALA A 23 7.74 31.38 12.76
CA ALA A 23 8.29 30.75 13.97
C ALA A 23 7.79 29.31 14.17
N THR A 24 6.65 28.95 13.57
CA THR A 24 6.08 27.60 13.58
C THR A 24 6.31 26.84 12.28
N GLN A 25 6.92 27.46 11.27
CA GLN A 25 7.12 26.85 9.97
C GLN A 25 8.42 26.08 9.88
N ARG A 26 8.36 24.96 9.17
CA ARG A 26 9.50 24.09 8.90
C ARG A 26 10.03 24.34 7.51
N THR A 27 11.31 24.70 7.46
CA THR A 27 12.04 24.89 6.21
C THR A 27 13.15 23.87 6.12
N VAL A 28 13.05 23.01 5.12
CA VAL A 28 14.16 22.13 4.75
C VAL A 28 15.16 22.89 3.89
N ALA A 29 16.43 22.76 4.24
CA ALA A 29 17.50 23.39 3.51
C ALA A 29 18.79 22.58 3.61
N TRP A 30 19.65 22.77 2.63
CA TRP A 30 21.06 22.47 2.82
C TRP A 30 21.70 23.57 3.66
N TYR A 31 22.66 23.21 4.51
CA TYR A 31 23.21 24.13 5.53
C TYR A 31 22.17 24.62 6.55
N HIS A 32 21.16 23.80 6.85
CA HIS A 32 20.13 24.08 7.86
C HIS A 32 20.75 24.35 9.25
N ASP A 33 21.77 23.62 9.65
CA ASP A 33 22.50 23.71 10.92
C ASP A 33 23.65 24.75 10.89
N GLY A 34 23.69 25.61 9.88
CA GLY A 34 24.72 26.63 9.70
C GLY A 34 24.14 27.96 9.18
N PRO A 35 24.66 28.50 8.06
CA PRO A 35 24.31 29.83 7.56
C PRO A 35 22.81 30.15 7.45
N LEU A 36 21.92 29.17 7.27
CA LEU A 36 20.48 29.46 7.29
C LEU A 36 19.95 29.69 8.72
N SER A 37 20.21 28.77 9.65
CA SER A 37 19.68 28.87 11.02
C SER A 37 20.20 30.06 11.82
N TYR A 38 21.31 30.68 11.42
CA TYR A 38 21.79 31.91 12.05
C TYR A 38 20.89 33.13 11.81
N PHE A 39 20.09 33.11 10.74
CA PHE A 39 19.24 34.23 10.34
C PHE A 39 17.76 33.87 10.25
N TYR A 40 17.42 32.58 10.28
CA TYR A 40 16.07 32.07 10.12
C TYR A 40 15.38 31.89 11.47
N ASP A 41 14.19 32.45 11.62
CA ASP A 41 13.44 32.45 12.89
C ASP A 41 12.57 31.19 13.07
N GLY A 42 12.38 30.38 12.01
CA GLY A 42 11.62 29.14 12.05
C GLY A 42 12.47 27.89 12.30
N GLN A 43 11.89 26.72 12.06
CA GLN A 43 12.56 25.44 12.28
C GLN A 43 13.29 24.98 11.00
N ALA A 44 14.62 24.91 11.04
CA ALA A 44 15.45 24.51 9.91
C ALA A 44 15.81 23.02 9.97
N GLU A 45 15.46 22.27 8.92
CA GLU A 45 15.70 20.83 8.83
C GLU A 45 16.61 20.45 7.67
N ALA A 46 17.29 19.31 7.81
CA ALA A 46 18.17 18.79 6.79
C ALA A 46 17.39 18.28 5.58
N ILE A 47 17.86 18.60 4.38
CA ILE A 47 17.44 17.87 3.19
C ILE A 47 18.08 16.47 3.22
N SER A 48 17.25 15.44 3.44
CA SER A 48 17.67 14.04 3.45
C SER A 48 17.13 13.29 2.23
N SER A 49 17.95 12.38 1.68
CA SER A 49 17.52 11.42 0.65
C SER A 49 17.02 10.10 1.23
N THR A 50 17.20 9.87 2.54
CA THR A 50 16.89 8.60 3.20
C THR A 50 15.63 8.66 4.06
N SER A 51 14.97 9.81 4.12
CA SER A 51 13.76 10.02 4.89
C SER A 51 12.73 10.74 4.04
N PRO A 52 11.45 10.33 4.06
CA PRO A 52 10.40 11.02 3.34
C PRO A 52 9.96 12.34 4.01
N MET A 53 10.46 12.65 5.22
CA MET A 53 10.01 13.79 6.03
C MET A 53 10.13 15.14 5.30
N LEU A 54 11.12 15.29 4.44
CA LEU A 54 11.25 16.42 3.50
C LEU A 54 9.96 16.70 2.72
N TRP A 55 9.27 15.64 2.30
CA TRP A 55 8.09 15.72 1.45
C TRP A 55 6.80 15.75 2.24
N LEU A 56 6.81 15.17 3.45
CA LEU A 56 5.63 15.00 4.28
C LEU A 56 5.42 16.18 5.24
N ASP A 57 6.51 16.86 5.62
CA ASP A 57 6.53 17.63 6.86
C ASP A 57 7.24 18.98 6.74
N SER A 58 7.24 19.57 5.55
CA SER A 58 7.90 20.84 5.25
C SER A 58 6.93 21.89 4.73
N ASP A 59 7.07 23.13 5.17
CA ASP A 59 6.32 24.27 4.65
C ASP A 59 7.07 24.95 3.49
N TYR A 60 8.40 25.03 3.58
CA TYR A 60 9.25 25.52 2.50
C TYR A 60 10.46 24.64 2.25
N ALA A 61 10.96 24.66 1.02
CA ALA A 61 12.24 24.06 0.65
C ALA A 61 13.18 25.09 0.03
N VAL A 62 14.37 25.25 0.63
CA VAL A 62 15.46 26.06 0.08
C VAL A 62 16.43 25.14 -0.65
N VAL A 63 16.35 25.13 -1.98
CA VAL A 63 17.24 24.35 -2.85
C VAL A 63 18.39 25.23 -3.30
N TYR A 64 19.58 24.94 -2.79
CA TYR A 64 20.79 25.69 -3.09
C TYR A 64 21.41 25.25 -4.43
N ILE A 65 22.05 26.16 -5.15
CA ILE A 65 22.63 25.87 -6.49
C ILE A 65 23.65 24.73 -6.45
N ASN A 66 24.36 24.56 -5.33
CA ASN A 66 25.26 23.43 -5.10
C ASN A 66 24.52 22.08 -5.13
N GLN A 67 23.32 21.99 -4.54
CA GLN A 67 22.49 20.78 -4.58
C GLN A 67 22.03 20.46 -5.99
N VAL A 68 21.66 21.48 -6.76
CA VAL A 68 21.29 21.33 -8.17
C VAL A 68 22.47 20.77 -8.97
N GLN A 69 23.68 21.30 -8.75
CA GLN A 69 24.90 20.81 -9.42
C GLN A 69 25.28 19.38 -9.01
N ARG A 70 25.03 19.00 -7.76
CA ARG A 70 25.35 17.68 -7.21
C ARG A 70 24.22 16.66 -7.31
N GLN A 71 23.05 17.06 -7.79
CA GLN A 71 21.85 16.21 -7.90
C GLN A 71 21.42 15.63 -6.54
N ILE A 72 21.39 16.47 -5.49
CA ILE A 72 21.02 16.10 -4.11
C ILE A 72 19.66 16.72 -3.78
N PRO A 73 18.69 16.01 -3.18
CA PRO A 73 18.81 14.68 -2.56
C PRO A 73 18.87 13.53 -3.56
N SER A 74 18.33 13.72 -4.76
CA SER A 74 18.44 12.79 -5.88
C SER A 74 18.26 13.52 -7.22
N PRO A 75 18.64 12.93 -8.36
CA PRO A 75 18.33 13.47 -9.68
C PRO A 75 16.83 13.71 -9.89
N GLU A 76 15.98 12.77 -9.46
CA GLU A 76 14.53 12.86 -9.56
C GLU A 76 13.98 14.01 -8.70
N GLY A 77 14.49 14.18 -7.48
CA GLY A 77 14.10 15.28 -6.59
C GLY A 77 14.49 16.64 -7.15
N ILE A 78 15.71 16.78 -7.69
CA ILE A 78 16.14 18.02 -8.34
C ILE A 78 15.31 18.32 -9.59
N ALA A 79 15.04 17.31 -10.43
CA ALA A 79 14.17 17.48 -11.59
C ALA A 79 12.75 17.90 -11.19
N TRP A 80 12.23 17.34 -10.11
CA TRP A 80 10.92 17.67 -9.57
C TRP A 80 10.83 19.13 -9.10
N PHE A 81 11.84 19.63 -8.37
CA PHE A 81 11.91 21.04 -8.00
C PHE A 81 12.06 21.93 -9.23
N ALA A 82 12.94 21.56 -10.18
CA ALA A 82 13.21 22.34 -11.39
C ALA A 82 11.99 22.48 -12.31
N ALA A 83 11.07 21.50 -12.29
CA ALA A 83 9.83 21.53 -13.05
C ALA A 83 8.77 22.51 -12.51
N ARG A 84 9.04 23.16 -11.36
CA ARG A 84 8.09 24.03 -10.66
C ARG A 84 8.64 25.46 -10.54
N PRO A 85 7.76 26.48 -10.57
CA PRO A 85 8.18 27.85 -10.31
C PRO A 85 8.54 28.00 -8.81
N PRO A 86 9.74 28.51 -8.47
CA PRO A 86 10.05 28.85 -7.09
C PRO A 86 9.26 30.09 -6.67
N VAL A 87 8.82 30.14 -5.41
CA VAL A 87 8.17 31.31 -4.81
C VAL A 87 9.15 32.46 -4.57
N HIS A 88 10.45 32.13 -4.45
CA HIS A 88 11.51 33.12 -4.39
C HIS A 88 12.82 32.60 -4.98
N THR A 89 13.64 33.51 -5.50
CA THR A 89 14.96 33.16 -6.03
C THR A 89 15.98 34.17 -5.51
N VAL A 90 16.97 33.67 -4.76
CA VAL A 90 18.07 34.47 -4.25
C VAL A 90 19.13 34.62 -5.34
N ARG A 91 19.52 35.87 -5.61
CA ARG A 91 20.53 36.20 -6.62
C ARG A 91 21.59 37.12 -6.03
N PHE A 92 22.85 36.89 -6.41
CA PHE A 92 23.95 37.80 -6.13
C PHE A 92 24.70 38.13 -7.42
N ARG A 93 24.77 39.43 -7.77
CA ARG A 93 25.44 39.92 -8.99
C ARG A 93 25.02 39.17 -10.27
N GLY A 94 23.73 38.84 -10.38
CA GLY A 94 23.15 38.13 -11.51
C GLY A 94 23.26 36.60 -11.44
N LEU A 95 24.05 36.04 -10.52
CA LEU A 95 24.14 34.60 -10.29
C LEU A 95 23.04 34.15 -9.36
N GLU A 96 22.39 33.05 -9.70
CA GLU A 96 21.40 32.40 -8.86
C GLU A 96 22.10 31.55 -7.80
N LEU A 97 21.73 31.76 -6.54
CA LEU A 97 22.33 31.07 -5.40
C LEU A 97 21.38 30.05 -4.79
N ALA A 98 20.11 30.40 -4.62
CA ALA A 98 19.11 29.54 -4.02
C ALA A 98 17.72 29.77 -4.62
N ARG A 99 16.89 28.73 -4.60
CA ARG A 99 15.47 28.80 -4.90
C ARG A 99 14.68 28.38 -3.67
N ILE A 100 13.60 29.08 -3.39
CA ILE A 100 12.65 28.73 -2.32
C ILE A 100 11.38 28.22 -2.98
N TYR A 101 10.91 27.07 -2.55
CA TYR A 101 9.67 26.44 -2.99
C TYR A 101 8.70 26.36 -1.81
N ASP A 102 7.42 26.60 -2.09
CA ASP A 102 6.33 26.36 -1.15
C ASP A 102 5.93 24.89 -1.22
N MET A 103 5.96 24.22 -0.07
CA MET A 103 5.73 22.78 0.06
C MET A 103 4.35 22.45 0.65
N ARG A 104 3.60 23.45 1.14
CA ARG A 104 2.41 23.24 1.97
C ARG A 104 1.26 22.51 1.28
N ASP A 105 1.13 22.70 -0.04
CA ASP A 105 0.12 22.06 -0.88
C ASP A 105 0.75 21.06 -1.85
N THR A 106 1.97 20.58 -1.55
CA THR A 106 2.67 19.63 -2.40
C THR A 106 2.12 18.23 -2.20
N THR A 107 1.65 17.61 -3.28
CA THR A 107 1.40 16.17 -3.31
C THR A 107 2.71 15.41 -3.29
N LEU A 108 2.76 14.30 -2.55
CA LEU A 108 3.93 13.44 -2.48
C LEU A 108 4.39 13.01 -3.90
N PRO A 109 5.65 13.26 -4.29
CA PRO A 109 6.14 12.90 -5.62
C PRO A 109 6.09 11.40 -5.90
N ASP A 110 5.87 10.99 -7.16
CA ASP A 110 5.75 9.57 -7.53
C ASP A 110 7.05 8.75 -7.38
N PHE A 111 8.21 9.40 -7.38
CA PHE A 111 9.49 8.71 -7.11
C PHE A 111 9.68 8.41 -5.61
N ILE A 112 8.85 8.98 -4.73
CA ILE A 112 8.79 8.61 -3.32
C ILE A 112 7.87 7.41 -3.20
N ARG A 113 8.49 6.22 -3.11
CA ARG A 113 7.80 4.93 -3.11
C ARG A 113 7.47 4.48 -1.70
N ILE A 114 6.55 5.21 -1.07
CA ILE A 114 5.97 4.86 0.22
C ILE A 114 4.47 4.61 0.03
N GLY A 115 3.87 3.87 0.95
CA GLY A 115 2.49 3.39 0.87
C GLY A 115 1.45 4.50 1.09
N LYS A 116 1.27 5.35 0.09
CA LYS A 116 0.32 6.49 0.13
C LYS A 116 -1.12 6.08 -0.16
N GLU A 117 -1.34 4.90 -0.74
CA GLU A 117 -2.67 4.34 -1.01
C GLU A 117 -3.48 4.08 0.26
N ALA A 118 -2.81 3.87 1.39
CA ALA A 118 -3.46 3.67 2.67
C ALA A 118 -3.92 4.98 3.35
N ALA A 119 -3.61 6.15 2.78
CA ALA A 119 -3.86 7.43 3.41
C ALA A 119 -5.34 7.61 3.80
N ALA A 120 -5.57 8.05 5.04
CA ALA A 120 -6.90 8.11 5.63
C ALA A 120 -6.93 9.10 6.81
N ASP A 121 -8.09 9.69 7.06
CA ASP A 121 -8.37 10.52 8.23
C ASP A 121 -9.06 9.70 9.33
N PHE A 122 -8.56 9.81 10.56
CA PHE A 122 -9.09 9.19 11.76
C PHE A 122 -9.74 10.26 12.64
N GLY A 123 -11.06 10.23 12.74
CA GLY A 123 -11.84 11.16 13.56
C GLY A 123 -11.70 12.64 13.17
N GLY A 124 -11.10 12.94 12.02
CA GLY A 124 -10.74 14.30 11.61
C GLY A 124 -9.65 14.97 12.45
N VAL A 125 -8.98 14.22 13.34
CA VAL A 125 -7.96 14.75 14.26
C VAL A 125 -6.55 14.23 13.97
N ILE A 126 -6.43 13.00 13.44
CA ILE A 126 -5.15 12.42 13.02
C ILE A 126 -5.30 11.90 11.58
N ARG A 127 -4.32 12.18 10.73
CA ARG A 127 -4.24 11.67 9.36
C ARG A 127 -3.08 10.69 9.23
N LEU A 128 -3.33 9.52 8.66
CA LEU A 128 -2.27 8.69 8.08
C LEU A 128 -1.94 9.25 6.70
N LEU A 129 -0.72 9.77 6.52
CA LEU A 129 -0.25 10.29 5.24
C LEU A 129 0.29 9.18 4.34
N ALA A 130 1.04 8.26 4.94
CA ALA A 130 1.69 7.15 4.26
C ALA A 130 2.18 6.12 5.28
N TYR A 131 2.62 4.97 4.79
CA TYR A 131 3.39 4.01 5.56
C TYR A 131 4.64 3.54 4.81
N GLU A 132 5.62 3.05 5.55
CA GLU A 132 6.79 2.34 5.04
C GLU A 132 6.88 0.96 5.70
N LEU A 133 7.30 -0.03 4.91
CA LEU A 133 7.64 -1.37 5.39
C LEU A 133 9.07 -1.67 4.96
N SER A 134 9.89 -2.22 5.85
CA SER A 134 11.25 -2.67 5.49
C SER A 134 11.22 -3.77 4.43
N ASP A 135 10.24 -4.67 4.53
CA ASP A 135 10.00 -5.78 3.60
C ASP A 135 8.50 -6.10 3.53
N THR A 136 8.07 -6.72 2.43
CA THR A 136 6.69 -7.19 2.26
C THR A 136 6.56 -8.68 1.98
N VAL A 137 7.69 -9.36 1.80
CA VAL A 137 7.80 -10.82 1.73
C VAL A 137 8.75 -11.23 2.84
N ILE A 138 8.27 -12.03 3.77
CA ILE A 138 8.90 -12.23 5.08
C ILE A 138 9.01 -13.71 5.35
N ALA A 139 10.16 -14.18 5.85
CA ALA A 139 10.25 -15.55 6.35
C ALA A 139 9.63 -15.65 7.75
N PRO A 140 9.12 -16.82 8.17
CA PRO A 140 8.81 -17.04 9.58
C PRO A 140 10.03 -16.74 10.47
N ASP A 141 9.80 -16.22 11.68
CA ASP A 141 10.81 -15.72 12.63
C ASP A 141 11.56 -14.44 12.24
N ASP A 142 11.35 -13.88 11.06
CA ASP A 142 11.88 -12.56 10.72
C ASP A 142 11.05 -11.43 11.36
N ALA A 143 11.65 -10.24 11.42
CA ALA A 143 11.00 -9.02 11.85
C ALA A 143 10.91 -8.02 10.71
N VAL A 144 9.76 -7.37 10.57
CA VAL A 144 9.56 -6.25 9.64
C VAL A 144 9.34 -4.97 10.42
N GLN A 145 10.01 -3.91 9.97
CA GLN A 145 9.75 -2.59 10.51
C GLN A 145 8.65 -1.91 9.70
N ALA A 146 7.55 -1.60 10.36
CA ALA A 146 6.51 -0.72 9.85
C ALA A 146 6.70 0.69 10.41
N THR A 147 6.50 1.72 9.59
CA THR A 147 6.47 3.11 10.03
C THR A 147 5.25 3.80 9.45
N PHE A 148 4.41 4.37 10.30
CA PHE A 148 3.22 5.12 9.94
C PHE A 148 3.49 6.61 10.08
N TYR A 149 3.31 7.38 9.01
CA TYR A 149 3.49 8.83 9.04
C TYR A 149 2.17 9.49 9.43
N LEU A 150 2.04 9.83 10.71
CA LEU A 150 0.81 10.35 11.31
C LEU A 150 0.89 11.86 11.49
N GLN A 151 -0.10 12.59 11.01
CA GLN A 151 -0.17 14.05 11.11
C GLN A 151 -1.33 14.51 11.97
N ALA A 152 -1.08 15.38 12.95
CA ALA A 152 -2.16 16.05 13.69
C ALA A 152 -2.91 17.04 12.76
N GLN A 153 -4.21 16.82 12.57
CA GLN A 153 -5.07 17.70 11.78
C GLN A 153 -5.71 18.80 12.62
N ALA A 154 -5.91 18.56 13.92
CA ALA A 154 -6.49 19.49 14.86
C ALA A 154 -5.90 19.29 16.27
N PRO A 155 -6.02 20.29 17.18
CA PRO A 155 -5.69 20.08 18.59
C PRO A 155 -6.54 18.93 19.15
N MET A 156 -5.93 18.07 19.95
CA MET A 156 -6.58 16.92 20.56
C MET A 156 -6.72 17.13 22.06
N GLU A 157 -7.90 16.82 22.62
CA GLU A 157 -8.16 16.86 24.07
C GLU A 157 -8.00 15.48 24.73
N THR A 158 -7.95 14.43 23.91
CA THR A 158 -7.76 13.03 24.32
C THR A 158 -6.39 12.53 23.90
N ASN A 159 -5.75 11.74 24.77
CA ASN A 159 -4.57 10.94 24.43
C ASN A 159 -5.01 9.64 23.79
N TYR A 160 -4.98 9.58 22.47
CA TYR A 160 -5.36 8.41 21.70
C TYR A 160 -4.23 7.39 21.66
N ASN A 161 -4.60 6.12 21.58
CA ASN A 161 -3.68 5.03 21.28
C ASN A 161 -3.77 4.65 19.81
N VAL A 162 -2.62 4.31 19.22
CA VAL A 162 -2.54 3.54 17.99
C VAL A 162 -2.67 2.05 18.32
N LEU A 163 -3.34 1.30 17.46
CA LEU A 163 -3.42 -0.16 17.48
C LEU A 163 -3.06 -0.68 16.09
N ALA A 164 -1.91 -1.33 15.98
CA ALA A 164 -1.48 -2.03 14.78
C ALA A 164 -1.71 -3.54 14.99
N ARG A 165 -2.32 -4.20 14.01
CA ARG A 165 -2.63 -5.64 14.07
C ARG A 165 -2.27 -6.33 12.78
N LEU A 166 -1.77 -7.55 12.87
CA LEU A 166 -1.61 -8.46 11.76
C LEU A 166 -2.70 -9.53 11.84
N LEU A 167 -3.51 -9.64 10.80
CA LEU A 167 -4.66 -10.53 10.75
C LEU A 167 -4.50 -11.58 9.64
N ALA A 168 -4.90 -12.80 9.95
CA ALA A 168 -5.16 -13.84 8.96
C ALA A 168 -6.56 -13.70 8.36
N GLN A 169 -6.83 -14.38 7.25
CA GLN A 169 -8.12 -14.33 6.54
C GLN A 169 -9.32 -14.78 7.39
N ASP A 170 -9.11 -15.68 8.34
CA ASP A 170 -10.12 -16.15 9.29
C ASP A 170 -10.43 -15.11 10.39
N GLY A 171 -9.79 -13.93 10.36
CA GLY A 171 -9.92 -12.86 11.35
C GLY A 171 -9.06 -13.07 12.59
N ARG A 172 -8.23 -14.11 12.64
CA ARG A 172 -7.33 -14.35 13.77
C ARG A 172 -6.21 -13.32 13.78
N GLU A 173 -6.06 -12.66 14.93
CA GLU A 173 -4.91 -11.81 15.24
C GLU A 173 -3.68 -12.66 15.50
N VAL A 174 -2.62 -12.43 14.73
CA VAL A 174 -1.35 -13.16 14.83
C VAL A 174 -0.21 -12.30 15.37
N TRP A 175 -0.37 -10.98 15.31
CA TRP A 175 0.52 -10.02 15.94
C TRP A 175 -0.27 -8.75 16.29
N ARG A 176 0.16 -8.08 17.36
CA ARG A 176 -0.43 -6.83 17.85
C ARG A 176 0.63 -5.97 18.51
N ASP A 177 0.51 -4.67 18.28
CA ASP A 177 1.21 -3.64 19.04
C ASP A 177 0.31 -2.43 19.24
N GLU A 178 0.42 -1.81 20.41
CA GLU A 178 -0.42 -0.66 20.76
C GLU A 178 0.22 0.23 21.81
N GLY A 179 -0.19 1.50 21.79
CA GLY A 179 0.24 2.47 22.76
C GLY A 179 0.07 3.88 22.22
N TRP A 180 0.76 4.83 22.85
CA TRP A 180 0.84 6.17 22.28
C TRP A 180 1.56 6.13 20.95
N PRO A 181 0.99 6.72 19.88
CA PRO A 181 1.70 6.83 18.63
C PRO A 181 3.00 7.61 18.84
N TRP A 182 4.09 7.12 18.26
CA TRP A 182 5.46 7.62 18.45
C TRP A 182 5.93 7.61 19.92
N GLY A 183 5.24 6.87 20.81
CA GLY A 183 5.51 6.84 22.24
C GLY A 183 5.23 8.16 22.96
N ALA A 184 4.44 9.07 22.39
CA ALA A 184 4.17 10.40 22.92
C ALA A 184 2.67 10.73 23.00
N PRO A 185 2.21 11.46 24.03
CA PRO A 185 0.80 11.79 24.22
C PRO A 185 0.29 12.65 23.05
N THR A 186 -0.84 12.26 22.44
CA THR A 186 -1.40 12.98 21.27
C THR A 186 -1.92 14.38 21.62
N THR A 187 -2.24 14.66 22.89
CA THR A 187 -2.62 16.02 23.32
C THR A 187 -1.50 17.04 23.16
N ASP A 188 -0.25 16.58 23.13
CA ASP A 188 0.93 17.45 23.02
C ASP A 188 1.40 17.60 21.56
N TRP A 189 0.71 16.99 20.60
CA TRP A 189 1.07 17.06 19.19
C TRP A 189 0.73 18.43 18.61
N PRO A 190 1.73 19.19 18.11
CA PRO A 190 1.49 20.37 17.31
C PRO A 190 0.71 20.04 16.04
N VAL A 191 -0.30 20.85 15.75
CA VAL A 191 -1.08 20.73 14.50
C VAL A 191 -0.14 20.87 13.30
N ARG A 192 -0.37 20.05 12.26
CA ARG A 192 0.46 19.85 11.05
C ARG A 192 1.76 19.07 11.25
N GLU A 193 2.21 18.80 12.48
CA GLU A 193 3.41 18.00 12.67
C GLU A 193 3.16 16.54 12.27
N VAL A 194 4.07 15.98 11.46
CA VAL A 194 4.11 14.56 11.11
C VAL A 194 5.04 13.83 12.09
N ARG A 195 4.52 12.77 12.69
CA ARG A 195 5.24 11.87 13.60
C ARG A 195 5.40 10.50 12.92
N PRO A 196 6.63 10.02 12.70
CA PRO A 196 6.88 8.73 12.06
C PRO A 196 6.76 7.57 13.06
N ASP A 197 5.56 7.10 13.34
CA ASP A 197 5.27 6.07 14.34
C ASP A 197 5.75 4.67 13.92
N GLY A 198 6.73 4.11 14.64
CA GLY A 198 7.44 2.90 14.25
C GLY A 198 7.02 1.66 15.05
N HIS A 199 6.74 0.56 14.35
CA HIS A 199 6.38 -0.73 14.94
C HIS A 199 7.25 -1.86 14.39
N THR A 200 7.72 -2.74 15.28
CA THR A 200 8.44 -3.96 14.90
C THR A 200 7.47 -5.14 14.89
N ILE A 201 7.14 -5.60 13.69
CA ILE A 201 6.29 -6.77 13.46
C ILE A 201 7.17 -8.01 13.53
N THR A 202 7.07 -8.78 14.62
CA THR A 202 7.73 -10.08 14.74
C THR A 202 6.77 -11.14 14.21
N VAL A 203 7.18 -11.89 13.18
CA VAL A 203 6.36 -12.94 12.56
C VAL A 203 6.55 -14.26 13.34
N PRO A 204 5.51 -14.81 13.99
CA PRO A 204 5.63 -16.11 14.66
C PRO A 204 6.15 -17.23 13.74
N ALA A 205 7.07 -18.06 14.26
CA ALA A 205 7.69 -19.19 13.55
C ALA A 205 6.68 -20.17 12.91
N ASP A 206 5.54 -20.35 13.57
CA ASP A 206 4.52 -21.33 13.21
C ASP A 206 3.44 -20.74 12.28
N LEU A 207 3.59 -19.50 11.82
CA LEU A 207 2.66 -18.93 10.85
C LEU A 207 2.73 -19.68 9.52
N PRO A 208 1.58 -20.19 9.04
CA PRO A 208 1.54 -20.84 7.74
C PRO A 208 1.86 -19.81 6.64
N PRO A 209 2.50 -20.26 5.54
CA PRO A 209 2.72 -19.39 4.40
C PRO A 209 1.39 -18.87 3.84
N ASP A 210 1.18 -17.57 3.91
CA ASP A 210 -0.04 -16.92 3.43
C ASP A 210 0.14 -15.40 3.34
N ILE A 211 -0.89 -14.71 2.87
CA ILE A 211 -1.02 -13.25 2.93
C ILE A 211 -1.80 -12.83 4.17
N TYR A 212 -1.31 -11.79 4.84
CA TYR A 212 -1.86 -11.25 6.08
C TYR A 212 -2.13 -9.75 5.91
N GLN A 213 -3.21 -9.27 6.52
CA GLN A 213 -3.56 -7.85 6.52
C GLN A 213 -2.90 -7.15 7.71
N LEU A 214 -2.12 -6.11 7.43
CA LEU A 214 -1.75 -5.12 8.45
C LEU A 214 -2.86 -4.09 8.55
N GLU A 215 -3.44 -3.98 9.72
CA GLU A 215 -4.49 -3.02 10.05
C GLU A 215 -4.01 -1.98 11.04
N LEU A 216 -4.49 -0.75 10.87
CA LEU A 216 -4.29 0.38 11.77
C LEU A 216 -5.62 0.90 12.28
N SER A 217 -5.73 1.05 13.59
CA SER A 217 -6.82 1.77 14.26
C SER A 217 -6.23 2.80 15.21
N ILE A 218 -6.98 3.88 15.45
CA ILE A 218 -6.70 4.85 16.51
C ILE A 218 -7.91 4.87 17.42
N TYR A 219 -7.73 4.80 18.73
CA TYR A 219 -8.84 4.65 19.68
C TYR A 219 -8.64 5.45 20.97
N ASP A 220 -9.74 5.78 21.62
CA ASP A 220 -9.74 6.37 22.97
C ASP A 220 -9.47 5.26 24.00
N PRO A 221 -8.36 5.30 24.75
CA PRO A 221 -8.03 4.24 25.71
C PRO A 221 -8.96 4.18 26.93
N ALA A 222 -9.76 5.21 27.20
CA ALA A 222 -10.74 5.21 28.29
C ALA A 222 -12.05 4.53 27.90
N THR A 223 -12.50 4.66 26.64
CA THR A 223 -13.77 4.06 26.17
C THR A 223 -13.58 2.83 25.29
N LEU A 224 -12.39 2.65 24.72
CA LEU A 224 -12.05 1.67 23.67
C LEU A 224 -12.76 1.90 22.34
N ASP A 225 -13.37 3.08 22.15
CA ASP A 225 -13.99 3.43 20.88
C ASP A 225 -12.91 3.78 19.85
N THR A 226 -12.97 3.16 18.68
CA THR A 226 -12.12 3.51 17.56
C THR A 226 -12.61 4.80 16.90
N LEU A 227 -11.67 5.64 16.48
CA LEU A 227 -11.96 6.80 15.67
C LEU A 227 -12.48 6.36 14.30
N PRO A 228 -13.51 7.03 13.76
CA PRO A 228 -14.04 6.72 12.44
C PRO A 228 -12.98 7.01 11.38
N VAL A 229 -12.86 6.13 10.40
CA VAL A 229 -11.91 6.26 9.30
C VAL A 229 -12.63 6.85 8.08
N THR A 230 -12.01 7.82 7.42
CA THR A 230 -12.51 8.45 6.20
C THR A 230 -11.43 8.51 5.13
N ASP A 231 -11.83 8.29 3.89
CA ASP A 231 -10.94 8.39 2.73
C ASP A 231 -10.61 9.86 2.45
N ILE A 232 -9.31 10.19 2.33
CA ILE A 232 -8.88 11.59 2.17
C ILE A 232 -9.26 12.20 0.83
N ALA A 233 -9.49 11.38 -0.20
CA ALA A 233 -9.78 11.85 -1.55
C ALA A 233 -11.28 12.11 -1.76
N THR A 234 -12.12 11.25 -1.19
CA THR A 234 -13.57 11.25 -1.38
C THR A 234 -14.34 11.79 -0.18
N GLY A 235 -13.74 11.78 1.01
CA GLY A 235 -14.39 12.08 2.29
C GLY A 235 -15.40 11.01 2.74
N ALA A 236 -15.46 9.88 2.03
CA ALA A 236 -16.38 8.80 2.36
C ALA A 236 -15.89 8.00 3.58
N PRO A 237 -16.78 7.51 4.44
CA PRO A 237 -16.41 6.65 5.56
C PRO A 237 -15.86 5.30 5.05
N ILE A 238 -14.72 4.89 5.58
CA ILE A 238 -14.14 3.55 5.41
C ILE A 238 -14.68 2.72 6.60
N SER A 239 -15.83 2.08 6.42
CA SER A 239 -16.46 1.25 7.45
C SER A 239 -16.15 -0.24 7.24
N PRO A 240 -15.98 -1.04 8.31
CA PRO A 240 -16.10 -0.70 9.73
C PRO A 240 -14.79 -0.90 10.51
N GLY A 241 -14.11 0.19 10.92
CA GLY A 241 -13.34 0.24 12.18
C GLY A 241 -11.80 0.26 12.11
N PRO A 242 -11.14 -0.52 11.23
CA PRO A 242 -9.71 -0.39 10.97
C PRO A 242 -9.40 0.02 9.53
N ARG A 243 -8.27 0.70 9.33
CA ARG A 243 -7.69 0.92 8.01
C ARG A 243 -6.74 -0.24 7.69
N VAL A 244 -7.06 -1.05 6.69
CA VAL A 244 -6.06 -1.95 6.08
C VAL A 244 -4.99 -1.07 5.43
N VAL A 245 -3.76 -1.13 5.95
CA VAL A 245 -2.65 -0.31 5.48
C VAL A 245 -1.79 -1.07 4.48
N ALA A 246 -1.58 -2.37 4.68
CA ALA A 246 -0.72 -3.16 3.81
C ALA A 246 -1.10 -4.64 3.83
N MET A 247 -0.63 -5.36 2.82
CA MET A 247 -0.61 -6.81 2.78
C MET A 247 0.82 -7.30 2.97
N LEU A 248 1.01 -8.24 3.90
CA LEU A 248 2.31 -8.86 4.20
C LEU A 248 2.24 -10.32 3.76
N GLN A 249 3.15 -10.73 2.87
CA GLN A 249 3.29 -12.13 2.50
C GLN A 249 4.28 -12.80 3.45
N VAL A 250 3.83 -13.82 4.17
CA VAL A 250 4.71 -14.69 4.98
C VAL A 250 4.96 -15.96 4.18
N GLY A 251 6.23 -16.26 3.92
CA GLY A 251 6.63 -17.43 3.13
C GLY A 251 6.07 -17.46 1.71
N THR A 252 6.14 -18.64 1.09
CA THR A 252 5.54 -18.90 -0.22
C THR A 252 4.46 -19.96 -0.06
N PRO A 253 3.25 -19.74 -0.61
CA PRO A 253 2.22 -20.78 -0.59
C PRO A 253 2.72 -22.06 -1.28
N PRO A 254 2.18 -23.24 -0.94
CA PRO A 254 2.60 -24.50 -1.55
C PRO A 254 2.54 -24.49 -3.08
N ASP A 255 3.44 -25.24 -3.73
CA ASP A 255 3.34 -25.50 -5.17
C ASP A 255 2.11 -26.37 -5.45
N LEU A 256 1.38 -26.03 -6.52
CA LEU A 256 0.28 -26.80 -7.06
C LEU A 256 0.62 -27.25 -8.48
N PRO A 257 0.02 -28.34 -8.99
CA PRO A 257 0.15 -28.72 -10.39
C PRO A 257 -0.27 -27.58 -11.30
N ALA A 258 0.46 -27.35 -12.39
CA ALA A 258 0.03 -26.43 -13.43
C ALA A 258 -1.32 -26.91 -14.03
N PRO A 259 -2.20 -25.99 -14.47
CA PRO A 259 -3.37 -26.36 -15.24
C PRO A 259 -2.99 -27.23 -16.47
N PRO A 260 -3.92 -28.03 -17.03
CA PRO A 260 -3.68 -28.88 -18.19
C PRO A 260 -3.00 -28.17 -19.39
N ASP A 261 -3.33 -26.90 -19.60
CA ASP A 261 -2.78 -26.08 -20.68
C ASP A 261 -1.53 -25.30 -20.25
N GLY A 262 -0.97 -25.59 -19.07
CA GLY A 262 0.16 -24.88 -18.47
C GLY A 262 -0.26 -23.67 -17.62
N ALA A 263 0.73 -22.88 -17.19
CA ALA A 263 0.45 -21.59 -16.55
C ALA A 263 -0.20 -20.65 -17.59
N VAL A 264 -1.25 -19.96 -17.16
CA VAL A 264 -2.03 -19.07 -18.04
C VAL A 264 -2.07 -17.67 -17.45
N GLU A 265 -2.02 -16.66 -18.31
CA GLU A 265 -2.11 -15.26 -17.90
C GLU A 265 -3.51 -14.71 -18.18
N PHE A 266 -4.02 -13.87 -17.29
CA PHE A 266 -5.24 -13.09 -17.48
C PHE A 266 -4.85 -11.66 -17.82
N ASP A 267 -5.03 -11.31 -19.10
CA ASP A 267 -4.43 -10.11 -19.70
C ASP A 267 -2.92 -10.07 -19.35
N ARG A 268 -2.42 -8.94 -18.85
CA ARG A 268 -1.03 -8.75 -18.43
C ARG A 268 -0.83 -8.70 -16.91
N TYR A 269 -1.89 -8.91 -16.12
CA TYR A 269 -1.89 -8.55 -14.70
C TYR A 269 -1.64 -9.73 -13.77
N VAL A 270 -2.24 -10.88 -14.06
CA VAL A 270 -2.28 -12.01 -13.13
C VAL A 270 -2.05 -13.31 -13.89
N ALA A 271 -1.21 -14.20 -13.37
CA ALA A 271 -1.07 -15.57 -13.85
C ALA A 271 -1.69 -16.56 -12.87
N LEU A 272 -2.41 -17.55 -13.40
CA LEU A 272 -2.74 -18.77 -12.68
C LEU A 272 -1.62 -19.78 -12.91
N THR A 273 -0.81 -20.01 -11.89
CA THR A 273 0.40 -20.85 -11.97
C THR A 273 0.16 -22.28 -11.51
N GLY A 274 -0.91 -22.52 -10.76
CA GLY A 274 -1.29 -23.87 -10.35
C GLY A 274 -2.73 -23.98 -9.88
N ALA A 275 -3.28 -25.19 -9.97
CA ALA A 275 -4.61 -25.54 -9.48
C ALA A 275 -4.66 -26.99 -9.02
N SER A 276 -5.49 -27.28 -8.02
CA SER A 276 -5.77 -28.63 -7.54
C SER A 276 -7.24 -28.79 -7.23
N LEU A 277 -7.81 -29.91 -7.67
CA LEU A 277 -9.17 -30.32 -7.37
C LEU A 277 -9.22 -31.86 -7.19
N PRO A 278 -10.16 -32.37 -6.39
CA PRO A 278 -10.33 -33.82 -6.18
C PRO A 278 -10.78 -34.51 -7.48
N GLU A 279 -10.35 -35.75 -7.68
CA GLU A 279 -10.74 -36.54 -8.86
C GLU A 279 -12.20 -37.03 -8.82
N THR A 280 -12.78 -37.17 -7.62
CA THR A 280 -14.14 -37.67 -7.41
C THR A 280 -14.91 -36.88 -6.35
N ARG A 281 -16.22 -36.75 -6.55
CA ARG A 281 -17.18 -36.18 -5.58
C ARG A 281 -18.53 -36.90 -5.63
N ALA A 282 -19.30 -36.83 -4.55
CA ALA A 282 -20.68 -37.27 -4.57
C ALA A 282 -21.61 -36.12 -5.01
N PRO A 283 -22.81 -36.42 -5.57
CA PRO A 283 -23.84 -35.41 -5.75
C PRO A 283 -24.17 -34.74 -4.41
N GLY A 284 -24.35 -33.42 -4.40
CA GLY A 284 -24.64 -32.66 -3.18
C GLY A 284 -23.42 -32.28 -2.34
N ASP A 285 -22.23 -32.77 -2.67
CA ASP A 285 -20.98 -32.39 -1.99
C ASP A 285 -20.57 -30.94 -2.31
N VAL A 286 -19.53 -30.47 -1.61
CA VAL A 286 -18.75 -29.31 -2.02
C VAL A 286 -17.53 -29.77 -2.81
N LEU A 287 -17.26 -29.10 -3.93
CA LEU A 287 -16.03 -29.22 -4.70
C LEU A 287 -15.03 -28.15 -4.23
N PRO A 288 -14.04 -28.50 -3.39
CA PRO A 288 -12.96 -27.59 -3.03
C PRO A 288 -11.96 -27.50 -4.18
N ILE A 289 -11.52 -26.28 -4.47
CA ILE A 289 -10.54 -25.97 -5.50
C ILE A 289 -9.48 -25.07 -4.88
N ASP A 290 -8.25 -25.55 -4.88
CA ASP A 290 -7.09 -24.77 -4.48
C ASP A 290 -6.44 -24.16 -5.72
N LEU A 291 -6.09 -22.88 -5.64
CA LEU A 291 -5.50 -22.11 -6.72
C LEU A 291 -4.19 -21.50 -6.26
N ARG A 292 -3.29 -21.26 -7.21
CA ARG A 292 -2.07 -20.50 -7.00
C ARG A 292 -1.94 -19.42 -8.05
N TRP A 293 -1.84 -18.18 -7.58
CA TRP A 293 -1.75 -16.97 -8.38
C TRP A 293 -0.34 -16.38 -8.30
N GLU A 294 0.06 -15.72 -9.38
CA GLU A 294 1.21 -14.81 -9.40
C GLU A 294 0.76 -13.46 -9.98
N SER A 295 1.06 -12.37 -9.28
CA SER A 295 0.82 -11.02 -9.79
C SER A 295 1.95 -10.62 -10.74
N LEU A 296 1.63 -10.35 -11.99
CA LEU A 296 2.61 -9.97 -13.02
C LEU A 296 2.80 -8.45 -13.07
N ALA A 297 1.72 -7.69 -12.85
CA ALA A 297 1.71 -6.24 -12.88
C ALA A 297 0.65 -5.67 -11.93
N ALA A 298 0.93 -4.49 -11.38
CA ALA A 298 -0.05 -3.78 -10.56
C ALA A 298 -1.26 -3.36 -11.41
N THR A 299 -2.45 -3.41 -10.79
CA THR A 299 -3.72 -3.00 -11.37
C THR A 299 -4.45 -2.09 -10.38
N ALA A 300 -5.26 -1.15 -10.86
CA ALA A 300 -6.17 -0.36 -10.02
C ALA A 300 -7.54 -1.04 -9.87
N THR A 301 -7.71 -2.20 -10.49
CA THR A 301 -8.98 -2.86 -10.68
C THR A 301 -9.11 -4.06 -9.77
N ASP A 302 -10.27 -4.18 -9.12
CA ASP A 302 -10.66 -5.37 -8.38
C ASP A 302 -11.44 -6.33 -9.27
N TYR A 303 -10.84 -7.49 -9.53
CA TYR A 303 -11.44 -8.53 -10.35
C TYR A 303 -12.31 -9.47 -9.52
N THR A 304 -13.32 -10.04 -10.17
CA THR A 304 -14.08 -11.19 -9.66
C THR A 304 -13.65 -12.42 -10.45
N LEU A 305 -13.34 -13.51 -9.75
CA LEU A 305 -13.17 -14.82 -10.38
C LEU A 305 -14.53 -15.51 -10.48
N PHE A 306 -14.76 -16.21 -11.58
CA PHE A 306 -15.82 -17.20 -11.69
C PHE A 306 -15.20 -18.58 -11.80
N VAL A 307 -15.85 -19.56 -11.17
CA VAL A 307 -15.60 -20.99 -11.35
C VAL A 307 -16.88 -21.64 -11.83
N HIS A 308 -16.84 -22.30 -12.98
CA HIS A 308 -17.97 -23.00 -13.56
C HIS A 308 -17.69 -24.50 -13.64
N VAL A 309 -18.58 -25.30 -13.08
CA VAL A 309 -18.62 -26.74 -13.31
C VAL A 309 -19.49 -27.00 -14.54
N VAL A 310 -18.94 -27.66 -15.54
CA VAL A 310 -19.62 -27.92 -16.81
C VAL A 310 -19.74 -29.41 -17.12
N ASP A 311 -20.87 -29.80 -17.69
CA ASP A 311 -21.11 -31.16 -18.16
C ASP A 311 -20.41 -31.45 -19.50
N ALA A 312 -20.52 -32.70 -19.99
CA ALA A 312 -19.93 -33.11 -21.26
C ALA A 312 -20.50 -32.40 -22.50
N ALA A 313 -21.71 -31.82 -22.40
CA ALA A 313 -22.30 -30.98 -23.44
C ALA A 313 -21.86 -29.51 -23.36
N GLY A 314 -21.09 -29.15 -22.33
CA GLY A 314 -20.60 -27.81 -22.08
C GLY A 314 -21.57 -26.90 -21.33
N ASN A 315 -22.68 -27.44 -20.81
CA ASN A 315 -23.62 -26.67 -20.00
C ASN A 315 -23.05 -26.48 -18.59
N GLN A 316 -23.18 -25.28 -18.05
CA GLN A 316 -22.86 -25.02 -16.65
C GLN A 316 -23.93 -25.65 -15.75
N VAL A 317 -23.49 -26.50 -14.82
CA VAL A 317 -24.37 -27.20 -13.86
C VAL A 317 -24.20 -26.69 -12.44
N ALA A 318 -23.06 -26.07 -12.13
CA ALA A 318 -22.79 -25.38 -10.87
C ALA A 318 -21.76 -24.27 -11.10
N GLY A 319 -21.61 -23.36 -10.15
CA GLY A 319 -20.53 -22.38 -10.18
C GLY A 319 -20.51 -21.49 -8.95
N GLN A 320 -19.42 -20.73 -8.83
CA GLN A 320 -19.19 -19.78 -7.77
C GLN A 320 -18.47 -18.56 -8.34
N ASP A 321 -18.94 -17.38 -7.94
CA ASP A 321 -18.29 -16.10 -8.24
C ASP A 321 -17.85 -15.47 -6.92
N GLN A 322 -16.60 -15.02 -6.85
CA GLN A 322 -16.08 -14.29 -5.69
C GLN A 322 -14.87 -13.45 -6.10
N PRO A 323 -14.49 -12.40 -5.35
CA PRO A 323 -13.17 -11.83 -5.53
C PRO A 323 -12.10 -12.89 -5.19
N PRO A 324 -10.91 -12.86 -5.82
CA PRO A 324 -9.77 -13.64 -5.35
C PRO A 324 -9.54 -13.49 -3.85
N ARG A 325 -9.12 -14.57 -3.19
CA ARG A 325 -8.96 -14.64 -1.72
C ARG A 325 -10.24 -14.31 -0.96
N GLY A 326 -11.41 -14.51 -1.55
CA GLY A 326 -12.70 -14.13 -0.96
C GLY A 326 -12.81 -12.64 -0.63
N GLY A 327 -12.03 -11.78 -1.31
CA GLY A 327 -11.96 -10.34 -1.04
C GLY A 327 -11.03 -9.94 0.10
N PHE A 328 -10.39 -10.89 0.79
CA PHE A 328 -9.41 -10.58 1.83
C PHE A 328 -8.14 -9.93 1.27
N ALA A 329 -7.71 -10.34 0.08
CA ALA A 329 -6.63 -9.67 -0.65
C ALA A 329 -7.14 -9.24 -2.03
N PRO A 330 -7.78 -8.07 -2.14
CA PRO A 330 -8.28 -7.56 -3.42
C PRO A 330 -7.14 -7.38 -4.42
N THR A 331 -7.41 -7.55 -5.72
CA THR A 331 -6.36 -7.63 -6.74
C THR A 331 -5.58 -6.32 -6.91
N HIS A 332 -6.16 -5.17 -6.59
CA HIS A 332 -5.42 -3.90 -6.60
C HIS A 332 -4.29 -3.85 -5.56
N ALA A 333 -4.39 -4.65 -4.49
CA ALA A 333 -3.40 -4.69 -3.42
C ALA A 333 -2.21 -5.63 -3.73
N TRP A 334 -2.28 -6.37 -4.84
CA TRP A 334 -1.26 -7.36 -5.20
C TRP A 334 -0.04 -6.66 -5.81
N ARG A 335 1.15 -7.00 -5.30
CA ARG A 335 2.41 -6.44 -5.79
C ARG A 335 2.98 -7.31 -6.92
N PRO A 336 3.65 -6.72 -7.94
CA PRO A 336 4.32 -7.51 -8.97
C PRO A 336 5.31 -8.53 -8.36
N GLY A 337 5.27 -9.77 -8.84
CA GLY A 337 6.03 -10.92 -8.34
C GLY A 337 5.45 -11.57 -7.08
N GLN A 338 4.34 -11.07 -6.53
CA GLN A 338 3.70 -11.65 -5.36
C GLN A 338 2.99 -12.96 -5.72
N VAL A 339 3.12 -13.98 -4.88
CA VAL A 339 2.52 -15.30 -5.08
C VAL A 339 1.50 -15.57 -3.98
N LEU A 340 0.28 -15.90 -4.36
CA LEU A 340 -0.84 -16.09 -3.44
C LEU A 340 -1.48 -17.47 -3.66
N GLY A 341 -1.72 -18.22 -2.59
CA GLY A 341 -2.64 -19.36 -2.64
C GLY A 341 -4.07 -18.85 -2.55
N ASP A 342 -5.07 -19.54 -3.08
CA ASP A 342 -6.47 -19.16 -2.98
C ASP A 342 -7.35 -20.40 -2.93
N HIS A 343 -8.57 -20.26 -2.40
CA HIS A 343 -9.48 -21.37 -2.18
C HIS A 343 -10.90 -21.00 -2.61
N VAL A 344 -11.50 -21.87 -3.39
CA VAL A 344 -12.88 -21.72 -3.88
C VAL A 344 -13.65 -23.00 -3.61
N ASP A 345 -14.78 -22.85 -2.91
CA ASP A 345 -15.74 -23.92 -2.70
C ASP A 345 -16.91 -23.76 -3.68
N VAL A 346 -17.19 -24.80 -4.46
CA VAL A 346 -18.35 -24.85 -5.35
C VAL A 346 -19.35 -25.87 -4.82
N ALA A 347 -20.54 -25.43 -4.44
CA ALA A 347 -21.61 -26.34 -4.04
C ALA A 347 -22.16 -27.10 -5.27
N LEU A 348 -22.15 -28.43 -5.20
CA LEU A 348 -22.64 -29.29 -6.27
C LEU A 348 -24.13 -29.63 -6.07
N PRO A 349 -24.97 -29.62 -7.11
CA PRO A 349 -26.35 -30.07 -7.01
C PRO A 349 -26.48 -31.53 -6.55
N ALA A 350 -27.49 -31.83 -5.74
CA ALA A 350 -27.77 -33.18 -5.24
C ALA A 350 -28.24 -34.14 -6.34
N GLU A 351 -28.76 -33.60 -7.44
CA GLU A 351 -29.29 -34.34 -8.57
C GLU A 351 -28.28 -34.53 -9.71
N LEU A 352 -27.00 -34.17 -9.51
CA LEU A 352 -25.97 -34.35 -10.54
C LEU A 352 -25.89 -35.83 -10.96
N PRO A 353 -26.09 -36.14 -12.26
CA PRO A 353 -25.89 -37.48 -12.77
C PRO A 353 -24.43 -37.93 -12.60
N ALA A 354 -24.23 -39.22 -12.42
CA ALA A 354 -22.90 -39.80 -12.47
C ALA A 354 -22.26 -39.56 -13.85
N GLY A 355 -20.99 -39.15 -13.85
CA GLY A 355 -20.31 -38.74 -15.07
C GLY A 355 -19.10 -37.86 -14.81
N GLU A 356 -18.36 -37.58 -15.88
CA GLU A 356 -17.21 -36.67 -15.87
C GLU A 356 -17.68 -35.22 -16.10
N TYR A 357 -17.16 -34.32 -15.28
CA TYR A 357 -17.40 -32.88 -15.34
C TYR A 357 -16.07 -32.15 -15.47
N SER A 358 -16.06 -31.03 -16.18
CA SER A 358 -14.89 -30.15 -16.29
C SER A 358 -15.09 -28.89 -15.46
N VAL A 359 -14.00 -28.34 -14.93
CA VAL A 359 -14.00 -27.09 -14.17
C VAL A 359 -13.34 -26.00 -14.99
N ARG A 360 -14.04 -24.89 -15.21
CA ARG A 360 -13.54 -23.71 -15.92
C ARG A 360 -13.41 -22.55 -14.95
N LEU A 361 -12.37 -21.73 -15.12
CA LEU A 361 -12.13 -20.54 -14.31
C LEU A 361 -11.79 -19.36 -15.21
N GLY A 362 -12.28 -18.18 -14.85
CA GLY A 362 -11.86 -16.92 -15.46
C GLY A 362 -12.00 -15.73 -14.53
N LEU A 363 -11.48 -14.59 -14.97
CA LEU A 363 -11.56 -13.31 -14.26
C LEU A 363 -12.42 -12.33 -15.05
N TYR A 364 -13.14 -11.45 -14.35
CA TYR A 364 -13.93 -10.40 -14.98
C TYR A 364 -14.07 -9.17 -14.10
N THR A 365 -14.49 -8.07 -14.71
CA THR A 365 -15.08 -6.92 -14.03
C THR A 365 -16.52 -6.74 -14.51
N LEU A 366 -17.36 -6.08 -13.70
CA LEU A 366 -18.72 -5.78 -14.11
C LEU A 366 -18.77 -4.81 -15.30
N ASP A 367 -17.77 -3.95 -15.43
CA ASP A 367 -17.73 -2.87 -16.41
C ASP A 367 -17.11 -3.31 -17.75
N ASP A 368 -15.98 -4.02 -17.70
CA ASP A 368 -15.20 -4.42 -18.88
C ASP A 368 -15.47 -5.87 -19.32
N GLY A 369 -16.19 -6.64 -18.50
CA GLY A 369 -16.48 -8.03 -18.76
C GLY A 369 -15.29 -8.95 -18.48
N ARG A 370 -15.23 -10.09 -19.18
CA ARG A 370 -14.23 -11.13 -18.93
C ARG A 370 -12.86 -10.76 -19.48
N LEU A 371 -11.83 -11.00 -18.69
CA LEU A 371 -10.45 -10.85 -19.11
C LEU A 371 -10.07 -11.94 -20.13
N PRO A 372 -9.27 -11.59 -21.15
CA PRO A 372 -8.71 -12.58 -22.05
C PRO A 372 -7.71 -13.47 -21.30
N VAL A 373 -7.74 -14.76 -21.62
CA VAL A 373 -6.70 -15.71 -21.25
C VAL A 373 -5.63 -15.70 -22.33
N MET A 374 -4.40 -15.48 -21.92
CA MET A 374 -3.22 -15.42 -22.77
C MET A 374 -2.36 -16.67 -22.57
N GLN A 375 -1.85 -17.21 -23.67
CA GLN A 375 -0.88 -18.30 -23.68
C GLN A 375 0.15 -18.03 -24.77
N ASP A 376 1.44 -18.07 -24.41
CA ASP A 376 2.56 -17.74 -25.31
C ASP A 376 2.40 -16.39 -26.06
N GLY A 377 1.68 -15.45 -25.46
CA GLY A 377 1.40 -14.12 -26.01
C GLY A 377 0.14 -14.01 -26.88
N ASP A 378 -0.56 -15.12 -27.14
CA ASP A 378 -1.80 -15.15 -27.92
C ASP A 378 -3.04 -15.25 -27.02
N VAL A 379 -4.14 -14.59 -27.41
CA VAL A 379 -5.44 -14.76 -26.74
C VAL A 379 -6.02 -16.13 -27.13
N VAL A 380 -6.22 -17.00 -26.14
CA VAL A 380 -6.74 -18.37 -26.33
C VAL A 380 -8.18 -18.55 -25.85
N GLY A 381 -8.73 -17.58 -25.12
CA GLY A 381 -10.11 -17.61 -24.63
C GLY A 381 -10.38 -16.54 -23.58
N ASP A 382 -11.44 -16.74 -22.79
CA ASP A 382 -11.83 -15.92 -21.64
C ASP A 382 -11.97 -16.76 -20.35
N PHE A 383 -11.52 -18.02 -20.41
CA PHE A 383 -11.42 -18.94 -19.28
C PHE A 383 -10.31 -19.98 -19.54
N VAL A 384 -9.83 -20.59 -18.46
CA VAL A 384 -8.95 -21.76 -18.46
C VAL A 384 -9.69 -22.97 -17.90
N THR A 385 -9.40 -24.17 -18.41
CA THR A 385 -9.90 -25.40 -17.79
C THR A 385 -8.93 -25.84 -16.69
N LEU A 386 -9.38 -25.90 -15.44
CA LEU A 386 -8.54 -26.30 -14.30
C LEU A 386 -8.29 -27.81 -14.27
N GLY A 387 -9.26 -28.58 -14.75
CA GLY A 387 -9.20 -30.04 -14.75
C GLY A 387 -10.59 -30.66 -14.83
N ARG A 388 -10.67 -31.95 -14.52
CA ARG A 388 -11.89 -32.74 -14.55
C ARG A 388 -12.04 -33.56 -13.28
N PHE A 389 -13.28 -33.83 -12.90
CA PHE A 389 -13.62 -34.74 -11.80
C PHE A 389 -14.84 -35.58 -12.17
N PHE A 390 -15.06 -36.67 -11.44
CA PHE A 390 -16.17 -37.57 -11.65
C PHE A 390 -17.18 -37.48 -10.51
N ILE A 391 -18.47 -37.52 -10.84
CA ILE A 391 -19.55 -37.70 -9.86
C ILE A 391 -19.87 -39.19 -9.69
N GLY A 392 -19.74 -39.70 -8.46
CA GLY A 392 -19.96 -41.10 -8.11
C GLY A 392 -18.66 -41.94 -8.05
N ASP A 393 -18.81 -43.25 -7.90
CA ASP A 393 -17.67 -44.19 -7.91
C ASP A 393 -17.21 -44.45 -9.35
N ARG A 394 -15.89 -44.40 -9.56
CA ARG A 394 -15.25 -44.55 -10.87
C ARG A 394 -15.17 -46.00 -11.35
#